data_AF-A0A060RDN4-F1
#
_entry.id   AF-A0A060RDN4-F1
#
_cell.length_a   1.000
_cell.length_b   1.000
_cell.length_c   1.000
_cell.angle_alpha   90.00
_cell.angle_beta   90.00
_cell.angle_gamma   90.00
#
_symmetry.space_group_name_H-M   'P 1'
#
loop_
_entity.id
_entity.type
_entity.pdbx_description
1 polymer ?
#
loop_
_entity_poly.entity_id
_entity_poly.type
_entity_poly.pdbx_seq_one_letter_code
_entity_poly.pdbx_strand_id
1 'polypeptide(L)'
;MKLKSLIVAAATLVLSTTTLMAQNRGGEKMDCEEMTKRRVETLTKEIKINAEQQKEATKIYTKSCKDSQAAMQSQDREKIRQIREESNKAIEAILTPEQAKLWKEYLAKQPQRGQGRGGNQRGNGNNK
;
A
#
# COMPACT_ATOMS: atom_id res chain seq x y z
N MET A 1 -47.87 35.81 -42.31
CA MET A 1 -46.85 36.68 -41.70
C MET A 1 -46.08 35.89 -40.65
N LYS A 2 -44.81 36.23 -40.46
CA LYS A 2 -43.70 35.47 -39.84
C LYS A 2 -43.85 35.23 -38.34
N LEU A 3 -43.56 34.02 -37.84
CA LEU A 3 -43.09 33.74 -36.47
C LEU A 3 -42.12 32.53 -36.54
N LYS A 4 -40.81 32.74 -36.63
CA LYS A 4 -39.82 33.00 -35.55
C LYS A 4 -39.78 31.88 -34.49
N SER A 5 -38.83 30.97 -34.75
CA SER A 5 -38.16 30.01 -33.88
C SER A 5 -38.19 30.29 -32.37
N LEU A 6 -38.53 29.25 -31.59
CA LEU A 6 -38.02 29.06 -30.23
C LEU A 6 -37.62 27.59 -30.05
N ILE A 7 -36.31 27.38 -30.06
CA ILE A 7 -35.63 26.19 -29.53
C ILE A 7 -35.50 26.45 -28.03
N VAL A 8 -36.03 25.55 -27.19
CA VAL A 8 -35.58 25.44 -25.79
C VAL A 8 -35.36 23.96 -25.50
N ALA A 9 -34.08 23.64 -25.30
CA ALA A 9 -33.53 22.32 -25.09
C ALA A 9 -34.02 21.71 -23.77
N ALA A 10 -34.46 20.46 -23.83
CA ALA A 10 -34.72 19.63 -22.67
C ALA A 10 -33.41 19.30 -21.97
N ALA A 11 -33.12 20.00 -20.87
CA ALA A 11 -32.03 19.68 -19.97
C ALA A 11 -32.41 18.42 -19.17
N THR A 12 -31.91 17.28 -19.63
CA THR A 12 -31.96 16.01 -18.90
C THR A 12 -31.24 16.13 -17.57
N LEU A 13 -32.00 15.98 -16.48
CA LEU A 13 -31.53 15.73 -15.13
C LEU A 13 -30.68 14.45 -15.11
N VAL A 14 -29.36 14.61 -15.07
CA VAL A 14 -28.45 13.55 -14.63
C VAL A 14 -27.49 14.19 -13.65
N LEU A 15 -27.41 13.62 -12.45
CA LEU A 15 -26.23 13.50 -11.57
C LEU A 15 -26.63 13.61 -10.09
N SER A 16 -27.25 12.55 -9.56
CA SER A 16 -27.24 12.31 -8.12
C SER A 16 -27.53 10.85 -7.86
N THR A 17 -26.47 10.03 -7.77
CA THR A 17 -26.32 8.85 -6.87
C THR A 17 -25.12 7.98 -7.27
N THR A 18 -23.88 8.42 -7.04
CA THR A 18 -22.72 7.50 -7.01
C THR A 18 -21.67 7.92 -5.98
N THR A 19 -22.06 8.13 -4.72
CA THR A 19 -21.10 8.30 -3.60
C THR A 19 -21.47 7.47 -2.38
N LEU A 20 -21.69 6.16 -2.54
CA LEU A 20 -21.87 5.23 -1.40
C LEU A 20 -20.90 4.03 -1.39
N MET A 21 -19.81 4.07 -2.16
CA MET A 21 -18.77 3.00 -2.15
C MET A 21 -17.41 3.48 -1.60
N ALA A 22 -17.39 4.55 -0.81
CA ALA A 22 -16.15 5.10 -0.24
C ALA A 22 -15.88 4.66 1.22
N GLN A 23 -16.85 4.06 1.90
CA GLN A 23 -16.76 3.82 3.36
C GLN A 23 -16.75 2.35 3.78
N ASN A 24 -16.95 1.39 2.87
CA ASN A 24 -16.96 -0.04 3.21
C ASN A 24 -15.79 -0.83 2.63
N ARG A 25 -14.59 -0.23 2.56
CA ARG A 25 -13.35 -1.02 2.45
C ARG A 25 -12.93 -1.45 3.85
N GLY A 26 -13.78 -2.25 4.51
CA GLY A 26 -13.31 -3.15 5.54
C GLY A 26 -12.27 -4.02 4.87
N GLY A 27 -10.99 -3.77 5.15
CA GLY A 27 -9.88 -4.35 4.44
C GLY A 27 -10.07 -5.85 4.35
N GLU A 28 -10.26 -6.34 3.13
CA GLU A 28 -10.15 -7.77 2.82
C GLU A 28 -8.89 -8.24 3.54
N LYS A 29 -9.02 -9.23 4.42
CA LYS A 29 -7.88 -9.76 5.18
C LYS A 29 -6.83 -10.15 4.15
N MET A 30 -5.82 -9.30 4.00
CA MET A 30 -4.81 -9.50 2.98
C MET A 30 -4.11 -10.81 3.33
N ASP A 31 -4.22 -11.80 2.45
CA ASP A 31 -3.70 -13.13 2.73
C ASP A 31 -2.18 -13.05 2.92
N CYS A 32 -1.71 -13.46 4.10
CA CYS A 32 -0.29 -13.41 4.45
C CYS A 32 0.55 -14.32 3.56
N GLU A 33 -0.03 -15.43 3.08
CA GLU A 33 0.66 -16.37 2.22
C GLU A 33 0.87 -15.76 0.83
N GLU A 34 -0.19 -15.25 0.21
CA GLU A 34 -0.10 -14.57 -1.09
C GLU A 34 0.83 -13.35 -1.05
N MET A 35 0.75 -12.53 0.01
CA MET A 35 1.66 -11.39 0.19
C MET A 35 3.12 -11.83 0.31
N THR A 36 3.37 -12.87 1.11
CA THR A 36 4.72 -13.39 1.30
C THR A 36 5.27 -13.89 -0.02
N LYS A 37 4.49 -14.68 -0.76
CA LYS A 37 4.88 -15.18 -2.08
C LYS A 37 5.27 -14.05 -3.02
N ARG A 38 4.43 -13.01 -3.15
CA ARG A 38 4.73 -11.83 -4.00
C ARG A 38 6.02 -11.12 -3.58
N ARG A 39 6.26 -10.97 -2.27
CA ARG A 39 7.50 -10.34 -1.76
C ARG A 39 8.73 -11.16 -2.08
N VAL A 40 8.67 -12.48 -1.88
CA VAL A 40 9.79 -13.38 -2.20
C VAL A 40 10.04 -13.40 -3.70
N GLU A 41 8.99 -13.49 -4.54
CA GLU A 41 9.13 -13.40 -6.00
C GLU A 41 9.78 -12.08 -6.44
N THR A 42 9.39 -10.95 -5.83
CA THR A 42 10.01 -9.65 -6.10
C THR A 42 11.47 -9.66 -5.70
N LEU A 43 11.80 -10.18 -4.51
CA LEU A 43 13.18 -10.27 -4.03
C LEU A 43 14.04 -11.15 -4.93
N THR A 44 13.50 -12.26 -5.42
CA THR A 44 14.16 -13.13 -6.40
C THR A 44 14.41 -12.42 -7.73
N LYS A 45 13.47 -11.59 -8.20
CA LYS A 45 13.63 -10.84 -9.46
C LYS A 45 14.66 -9.71 -9.33
N GLU A 46 14.56 -8.91 -8.28
CA GLU A 46 15.37 -7.69 -8.11
C GLU A 46 16.78 -7.98 -7.56
N ILE A 47 16.91 -8.99 -6.69
CA ILE A 47 18.14 -9.25 -5.92
C ILE A 47 18.75 -10.63 -6.25
N LYS A 48 18.03 -11.46 -7.01
CA LYS A 48 18.51 -12.79 -7.46
C LYS A 48 18.91 -13.69 -6.28
N ILE A 49 18.04 -13.76 -5.28
CA ILE A 49 18.22 -14.67 -4.14
C ILE A 49 18.06 -16.15 -4.53
N ASN A 50 18.85 -17.02 -3.90
CA ASN A 50 18.85 -18.46 -4.17
C ASN A 50 17.71 -19.20 -3.43
N ALA A 51 17.56 -20.51 -3.68
CA ALA A 51 16.46 -21.30 -3.12
C ALA A 51 16.48 -21.39 -1.58
N GLU A 52 17.66 -21.38 -0.96
CA GLU A 52 17.79 -21.39 0.50
C GLU A 52 17.36 -20.05 1.10
N GLN A 53 17.84 -18.95 0.52
CA GLN A 53 17.45 -17.59 0.90
C GLN A 53 15.95 -17.35 0.69
N GLN A 54 15.34 -17.92 -0.35
CA GLN A 54 13.89 -17.84 -0.57
C GLN A 54 13.09 -18.52 0.54
N LYS A 55 13.56 -19.67 1.05
CA LYS A 55 12.92 -20.37 2.18
C LYS A 55 12.99 -19.52 3.45
N GLU A 56 14.15 -18.95 3.76
CA GLU A 56 14.32 -18.08 4.93
C GLU A 56 13.53 -16.77 4.80
N ALA A 57 13.56 -16.14 3.62
CA ALA A 57 12.76 -14.94 3.34
C ALA A 57 11.25 -15.21 3.49
N THR A 58 10.77 -16.38 3.07
CA THR A 58 9.37 -16.80 3.25
C THR A 58 9.01 -16.86 4.74
N LYS A 59 9.85 -17.46 5.59
CA LYS A 59 9.62 -17.52 7.04
C LYS A 59 9.58 -16.11 7.65
N ILE A 60 10.55 -15.27 7.30
CA ILE A 60 10.66 -13.89 7.81
C ILE A 60 9.42 -13.07 7.42
N TYR A 61 9.04 -13.06 6.15
CA TYR A 61 7.89 -12.29 5.68
C TYR A 61 6.55 -12.82 6.19
N THR A 62 6.40 -14.15 6.34
CA THR A 62 5.20 -14.74 6.94
C THR A 62 5.02 -14.28 8.37
N LYS A 63 6.10 -14.32 9.17
CA LYS A 63 6.09 -13.82 10.55
C LYS A 63 5.77 -12.34 10.61
N SER A 64 6.50 -11.52 9.84
CA SER A 64 6.29 -10.06 9.77
C SER A 64 4.86 -9.71 9.37
N CYS A 65 4.25 -10.47 8.45
CA CYS A 65 2.86 -10.27 8.05
C CYS A 65 1.88 -10.50 9.21
N LYS A 66 2.00 -11.65 9.89
CA LYS A 66 1.13 -12.00 11.02
C LYS A 66 1.27 -10.99 12.16
N ASP A 67 2.51 -10.62 12.50
CA ASP A 67 2.79 -9.63 13.54
C ASP A 67 2.22 -8.26 13.16
N SER A 68 2.36 -7.86 11.89
CA SER A 68 1.79 -6.60 11.38
C SER A 68 0.28 -6.62 11.42
N GLN A 69 -0.36 -7.75 11.08
CA GLN A 69 -1.82 -7.89 11.14
C GLN A 69 -2.32 -7.76 12.59
N ALA A 70 -1.63 -8.36 13.55
CA ALA A 70 -1.95 -8.22 14.97
C ALA A 70 -1.75 -6.76 15.45
N ALA A 71 -0.65 -6.11 15.08
CA ALA A 71 -0.38 -4.72 15.43
C ALA A 71 -1.35 -3.71 14.77
N MET A 72 -1.85 -4.03 13.57
CA MET A 72 -2.90 -3.24 12.93
C MET A 72 -4.23 -3.30 13.69
N GLN A 73 -4.58 -4.46 14.26
CA GLN A 73 -5.77 -4.60 15.10
C GLN A 73 -5.66 -3.76 16.37
N SER A 74 -4.47 -3.66 16.96
CA SER A 74 -4.20 -2.80 18.13
C SER A 74 -3.92 -1.33 17.77
N GLN A 75 -3.99 -0.94 16.50
CA GLN A 75 -3.66 0.40 15.98
C GLN A 75 -2.27 0.91 16.38
N ASP A 76 -1.34 0.01 16.69
CA ASP A 76 -0.01 0.34 17.18
C ASP A 76 0.93 0.63 16.00
N ARG A 77 0.97 1.91 15.60
CA ARG A 77 1.77 2.36 14.45
C ARG A 77 3.27 2.18 14.66
N GLU A 78 3.74 2.36 15.89
CA GLU A 78 5.16 2.23 16.22
C GLU A 78 5.57 0.76 16.13
N LYS A 79 4.74 -0.15 16.67
CA LYS A 79 4.98 -1.59 16.52
C LYS A 79 4.99 -2.04 15.07
N ILE A 80 4.09 -1.52 14.21
CA ILE A 80 4.12 -1.82 12.77
C ILE A 80 5.43 -1.36 12.14
N ARG A 81 5.94 -0.19 12.52
CA ARG A 81 7.22 0.31 12.04
C ARG A 81 8.38 -0.60 12.48
N GLN A 82 8.42 -0.97 13.75
CA GLN A 82 9.43 -1.86 14.30
C GLN A 82 9.43 -3.23 13.60
N ILE A 83 8.25 -3.84 13.41
CA ILE A 83 8.11 -5.12 12.69
C ILE A 83 8.68 -5.03 11.26
N ARG A 84 8.50 -3.89 10.57
CA ARG A 84 9.08 -3.68 9.23
C ARG A 84 10.61 -3.55 9.29
N GLU A 85 11.12 -2.75 10.23
CA GLU A 85 12.56 -2.55 10.39
C GLU A 85 13.28 -3.86 10.77
N GLU A 86 12.70 -4.63 11.70
CA GLU A 86 13.19 -5.96 12.08
C GLU A 86 13.16 -6.94 10.91
N SER A 87 12.05 -6.98 10.17
CA SER A 87 11.95 -7.81 8.96
C SER A 87 13.02 -7.43 7.93
N ASN A 88 13.29 -6.14 7.73
CA ASN A 88 14.29 -5.68 6.77
C ASN A 88 15.71 -6.08 7.19
N LYS A 89 16.03 -5.98 8.49
CA LYS A 89 17.32 -6.44 9.04
C LYS A 89 17.48 -7.95 8.92
N ALA A 90 16.43 -8.71 9.22
CA ALA A 90 16.44 -10.16 9.09
C ALA A 90 16.64 -10.61 7.63
N ILE A 91 16.02 -9.91 6.67
CA ILE A 91 16.27 -10.14 5.24
C ILE A 91 17.71 -9.80 4.90
N GLU A 92 18.24 -8.64 5.30
CA GLU A 92 19.63 -8.28 5.00
C GLU A 92 20.64 -9.32 5.52
N ALA A 93 20.38 -9.92 6.70
CA ALA A 93 21.25 -10.90 7.33
C ALA A 93 21.38 -12.23 6.56
N ILE A 94 20.40 -12.58 5.72
CA ILE A 94 20.46 -13.80 4.88
C ILE A 94 21.05 -13.55 3.49
N LEU A 95 21.37 -12.29 3.15
CA LEU A 95 21.91 -11.91 1.85
C LEU A 95 23.43 -11.97 1.83
N THR A 96 24.00 -12.22 0.65
CA THR A 96 25.44 -11.99 0.43
C THR A 96 25.76 -10.48 0.45
N PRO A 97 27.02 -10.07 0.62
CA PRO A 97 27.38 -8.66 0.62
C PRO A 97 26.95 -7.89 -0.65
N GLU A 98 26.98 -8.54 -1.80
CA GLU A 98 26.54 -7.95 -3.08
C GLU A 98 25.02 -7.79 -3.13
N GLN A 99 24.29 -8.82 -2.72
CA GLN A 99 22.83 -8.78 -2.64
C GLN A 99 22.34 -7.76 -1.60
N ALA A 100 23.05 -7.59 -0.49
CA ALA A 100 22.72 -6.60 0.54
C ALA A 100 22.82 -5.15 0.02
N LYS A 101 23.73 -4.86 -0.93
CA LYS A 101 23.78 -3.56 -1.60
C LYS A 101 22.53 -3.32 -2.44
N LEU A 102 22.15 -4.30 -3.26
CA LEU A 102 20.91 -4.25 -4.05
C LEU A 102 19.68 -4.10 -3.15
N TRP A 103 19.69 -4.73 -1.97
CA TRP A 103 18.62 -4.61 -0.98
C TRP A 103 18.49 -3.19 -0.43
N LYS A 104 19.60 -2.55 -0.08
CA LYS A 104 19.60 -1.14 0.38
C LYS A 104 19.09 -0.20 -0.70
N GLU A 105 19.50 -0.40 -1.95
CA GLU A 105 18.99 0.39 -3.07
C GLU A 105 17.50 0.15 -3.31
N TYR A 106 17.05 -1.10 -3.23
CA TYR A 106 15.64 -1.47 -3.33
C TYR A 106 14.81 -0.77 -2.24
N LEU A 107 15.27 -0.79 -0.99
CA LEU A 107 14.61 -0.10 0.12
C LEU A 107 14.60 1.42 -0.06
N ALA A 108 15.67 2.02 -0.57
CA ALA A 108 15.75 3.45 -0.83
C ALA A 108 14.77 3.90 -1.94
N LYS A 109 14.49 3.03 -2.92
CA LYS A 109 13.51 3.29 -4.00
C LYS A 109 12.07 3.10 -3.55
N GLN A 110 11.82 2.37 -2.46
CA GLN A 110 10.46 2.23 -1.95
C GLN A 110 10.01 3.58 -1.37
N PRO A 111 8.85 4.12 -1.82
CA PRO A 111 8.31 5.30 -1.18
C PRO A 111 8.05 4.97 0.28
N GLN A 112 8.74 5.66 1.19
CA GLN A 112 8.40 5.63 2.61
C GLN A 112 7.00 6.22 2.76
N ARG A 113 5.98 5.36 2.62
CA ARG A 113 4.59 5.68 2.89
C ARG A 113 4.47 6.01 4.38
N GLY A 114 4.75 7.27 4.69
CA GLY A 114 4.95 7.81 6.04
C GLY A 114 5.57 9.22 6.02
N GLN A 115 6.34 9.58 4.99
CA GLN A 115 6.90 10.94 4.81
C GLN A 115 6.30 11.60 3.56
N GLY A 116 5.03 11.98 3.64
CA GLY A 116 4.38 12.70 2.54
C GLY A 116 2.87 12.61 2.62
N ARG A 117 2.25 13.73 2.99
CA ARG A 117 0.81 13.95 3.23
C ARG A 117 0.34 13.62 4.64
N GLY A 118 0.89 14.38 5.59
CA GLY A 118 0.04 14.99 6.62
C GLY A 118 -1.17 15.67 5.97
N GLY A 119 -2.27 15.70 6.72
CA GLY A 119 -3.61 16.00 6.25
C GLY A 119 -3.75 17.16 5.25
N ASN A 120 -4.44 16.87 4.16
CA ASN A 120 -5.27 17.78 3.36
C ASN A 120 -6.11 16.80 2.52
N GLN A 121 -7.43 16.62 2.67
CA GLN A 121 -8.48 17.55 3.05
C GLN A 121 -9.46 16.91 4.06
N ARG A 122 -9.42 17.35 5.32
CA ARG A 122 -10.60 17.42 6.20
C ARG A 122 -10.44 18.69 7.02
N GLY A 123 -11.18 19.74 6.64
CA GLY A 123 -11.41 20.90 7.49
C GLY A 123 -10.90 22.25 6.97
N ASN A 124 -11.86 23.08 6.54
CA ASN A 124 -12.00 24.50 6.90
C ASN A 124 -11.38 25.61 6.02
N GLY A 125 -12.25 26.58 5.67
CA GLY A 125 -11.97 27.94 5.20
C GLY A 125 -12.38 28.19 3.74
N ASN A 126 -13.11 29.23 3.34
CA ASN A 126 -13.79 30.33 4.03
C ASN A 126 -14.57 31.13 2.93
N ASN A 127 -15.62 31.84 3.33
CA ASN A 127 -16.15 33.08 2.73
C ASN A 127 -16.23 33.25 1.20
N LYS A 128 -17.46 33.31 0.67
CA LYS A 128 -18.08 34.56 0.18
C LYS A 128 -19.59 34.41 0.06
#